data_AF-A0A437M5S3-F1
#
_entry.id   AF-A0A437M5S3-F1
#
_cell.length_a   1.000
_cell.length_b   1.000
_cell.length_c   1.000
_cell.angle_alpha   90.00
_cell.angle_beta   90.00
_cell.angle_gamma   90.00
#
_symmetry.space_group_name_H-M   'P 1'
#
loop_
_entity.id
_entity.type
_entity.pdbx_description
1 polymer ?
#
loop_
_entity_poly.entity_id
_entity_poly.type
_entity_poly.pdbx_seq_one_letter_code
_entity_poly.pdbx_strand_id
1 'polypeptide(L)'
;MGKLDKRDYTPLNEGRVYYMGDGLFLVAKEGDGRGQSVVVAYEDVQALRDSKATALKLTDGTAQSMGDGMWLITQFDELSRDTQDVTLTGQDCETILTTYAYAAPAADRLAA
;
A
#
# COMPACT_ATOMS: atom_id res chain seq x y z
N MET A 1 -2.85 -14.54 -26.35
CA MET A 1 -2.86 -14.75 -24.90
C MET A 1 -1.46 -14.40 -24.39
N GLY A 2 -1.24 -13.12 -24.07
CA GLY A 2 0.08 -12.62 -23.68
C GLY A 2 0.44 -13.13 -22.30
N LYS A 3 1.61 -13.76 -22.17
CA LYS A 3 2.19 -14.10 -20.88
C LYS A 3 2.43 -12.78 -20.13
N LEU A 4 1.84 -12.64 -18.94
CA LEU A 4 2.19 -11.59 -17.99
C LEU A 4 3.70 -11.74 -17.71
N ASP A 5 4.49 -10.78 -18.18
CA ASP A 5 5.93 -10.77 -17.96
C ASP A 5 6.20 -10.52 -16.46
N LYS A 6 7.27 -11.12 -15.95
CA LYS A 6 7.55 -11.28 -14.51
C LYS A 6 7.96 -9.98 -13.77
N ARG A 7 7.55 -8.78 -14.20
CA ARG A 7 8.21 -7.52 -13.74
C ARG A 7 7.36 -6.27 -13.47
N ASP A 8 6.06 -6.36 -13.23
CA ASP A 8 5.28 -5.14 -12.90
C ASP A 8 4.98 -5.00 -11.39
N TYR A 9 5.98 -5.26 -10.54
CA TYR A 9 5.88 -5.00 -9.11
C TYR A 9 7.15 -4.39 -8.54
N THR A 10 7.00 -3.58 -7.50
CA THR A 10 8.12 -3.07 -6.70
C THR A 10 8.24 -3.90 -5.42
N PRO A 11 9.41 -4.48 -5.13
CA PRO A 11 9.65 -5.18 -3.87
C PRO A 11 9.50 -4.24 -2.67
N LEU A 12 8.91 -4.76 -1.60
CA LEU A 12 8.80 -4.12 -0.29
C LEU A 12 9.53 -4.96 0.75
N ASN A 13 9.68 -4.44 1.98
CA ASN A 13 10.32 -5.16 3.07
C ASN A 13 9.62 -6.50 3.39
N GLU A 14 8.28 -6.50 3.45
CA GLU A 14 7.47 -7.69 3.72
C GLU A 14 6.51 -8.03 2.57
N GLY A 15 6.99 -7.88 1.33
CA GLY A 15 6.25 -8.36 0.17
C GLY A 15 6.50 -7.54 -1.08
N ARG A 16 5.41 -7.13 -1.74
CA ARG A 16 5.49 -6.42 -3.00
C ARG A 16 4.26 -5.55 -3.24
N VAL A 17 4.45 -4.52 -4.05
CA VAL A 17 3.39 -3.61 -4.48
C VAL A 17 3.22 -3.65 -5.99
N TYR A 18 1.96 -3.63 -6.44
CA TYR A 18 1.58 -3.49 -7.83
C TYR A 18 0.81 -2.18 -8.00
N TYR A 19 1.16 -1.41 -9.02
CA TYR A 19 0.34 -0.25 -9.40
C TYR A 19 -0.85 -0.71 -10.22
N MET A 20 -2.07 -0.35 -9.79
CA MET A 20 -3.31 -0.76 -10.44
C MET A 20 -3.90 0.31 -11.37
N GLY A 21 -3.30 1.50 -11.42
CA GLY A 21 -3.88 2.68 -12.06
C GLY A 21 -4.57 3.61 -11.06
N ASP A 22 -4.83 4.84 -11.47
CA ASP A 22 -5.62 5.83 -10.72
C ASP A 22 -5.18 6.10 -9.27
N GLY A 23 -3.88 5.94 -9.00
CA GLY A 23 -3.31 6.16 -7.66
C GLY A 23 -3.54 4.99 -6.71
N LEU A 24 -4.03 3.85 -7.20
CA LEU A 24 -4.28 2.66 -6.39
C LEU A 24 -3.15 1.64 -6.49
N PHE A 25 -2.85 1.01 -5.36
CA PHE A 25 -1.80 0.04 -5.19
C PHE A 25 -2.32 -1.23 -4.54
N LEU A 26 -2.03 -2.39 -5.14
CA LEU A 26 -2.21 -3.67 -4.46
C LEU A 26 -0.92 -3.99 -3.70
N VAL A 27 -1.00 -4.02 -2.38
CA VAL A 27 0.11 -4.46 -1.52
C VAL A 27 -0.15 -5.92 -1.16
N ALA A 28 0.75 -6.80 -1.57
CA ALA A 28 0.66 -8.22 -1.31
C ALA A 28 1.80 -8.65 -0.37
N LYS A 29 1.43 -9.33 0.71
CA LYS A 29 2.36 -9.91 1.68
C LYS A 29 3.04 -11.15 1.09
N GLU A 30 4.31 -11.35 1.42
CA GLU A 30 5.00 -12.61 1.13
C GLU A 30 4.94 -13.56 2.34
N GLY A 31 4.65 -14.85 2.09
CA GLY A 31 5.02 -15.92 3.02
C GLY A 31 3.92 -16.58 3.89
N ASP A 32 2.62 -16.43 3.62
CA ASP A 32 1.54 -17.05 4.41
C ASP A 32 0.70 -18.09 3.64
N GLY A 33 0.96 -18.27 2.34
CA GLY A 33 0.25 -19.21 1.47
C GLY A 33 -1.21 -18.86 1.20
N ARG A 34 -1.74 -17.78 1.80
CA ARG A 34 -3.12 -17.31 1.62
C ARG A 34 -3.24 -16.10 0.70
N GLY A 35 -2.12 -15.50 0.29
CA GLY A 35 -2.15 -14.37 -0.63
C GLY A 35 -2.82 -13.15 -0.01
N GLN A 36 -2.47 -12.85 1.25
CA GLN A 36 -2.99 -11.66 1.91
C GLN A 36 -2.56 -10.42 1.13
N SER A 37 -3.54 -9.59 0.81
CA SER A 37 -3.32 -8.33 0.11
C SER A 37 -4.36 -7.31 0.48
N VAL A 38 -3.95 -6.04 0.38
CA VAL A 38 -4.80 -4.88 0.60
C VAL A 38 -4.65 -3.93 -0.58
N VAL A 39 -5.66 -3.10 -0.79
CA VAL A 39 -5.62 -2.01 -1.76
C VAL A 39 -5.47 -0.69 -1.03
N VAL A 40 -4.41 0.05 -1.32
CA VAL A 40 -4.15 1.37 -0.71
C VAL A 40 -4.11 2.44 -1.79
N ALA A 41 -4.65 3.62 -1.47
CA ALA A 41 -4.56 4.79 -2.34
C ALA A 41 -3.24 5.55 -2.10
N TYR A 42 -2.82 6.35 -3.08
CA TYR A 42 -1.61 7.16 -3.00
C TYR A 42 -1.65 8.10 -1.79
N GLU A 43 -2.79 8.77 -1.58
CA GLU A 43 -3.03 9.63 -0.42
C GLU A 43 -2.98 8.89 0.91
N ASP A 44 -3.41 7.63 0.96
CA ASP A 44 -3.29 6.80 2.16
C ASP A 44 -1.82 6.53 2.47
N VAL A 45 -1.00 6.20 1.45
CA VAL A 45 0.45 5.98 1.61
C VAL A 45 1.17 7.27 2.03
N GLN A 46 0.78 8.42 1.48
CA GLN A 46 1.29 9.72 1.92
C GLN A 46 0.95 9.99 3.39
N ALA A 47 -0.30 9.73 3.79
CA ALA A 47 -0.74 9.90 5.16
C ALA A 47 0.04 8.99 6.13
N LEU A 48 0.30 7.74 5.75
CA LEU A 48 1.09 6.81 6.56
C LEU A 48 2.54 7.29 6.76
N ARG A 49 3.17 7.83 5.71
CA ARG A 49 4.53 8.39 5.77
C ARG A 49 4.61 9.60 6.71
N ASP A 50 3.66 10.52 6.60
CA ASP A 50 3.73 11.83 7.27
C ASP A 50 3.13 11.84 8.69
N SER A 51 2.33 10.84 9.01
CA SER A 51 1.55 10.80 10.25
C SER A 51 2.41 10.53 11.49
N LYS A 52 2.08 11.24 12.57
CA LYS A 52 2.55 10.97 13.94
C LYS A 52 1.46 10.34 14.82
N ALA A 53 0.31 9.99 14.24
CA ALA A 53 -0.79 9.38 14.96
C ALA A 53 -0.52 7.91 15.27
N THR A 54 -1.24 7.36 16.24
CA THR A 54 -1.19 5.91 16.55
C THR A 54 -2.17 5.09 15.69
N ALA A 55 -3.15 5.74 15.06
CA ALA A 55 -4.10 5.12 14.16
C ALA A 55 -4.58 6.11 13.09
N LEU A 56 -4.89 5.59 11.90
CA LEU A 56 -5.48 6.33 10.79
C LEU A 56 -6.69 5.58 10.24
N LYS A 57 -7.70 6.36 9.81
CA LYS A 57 -8.74 5.84 8.93
C LYS A 57 -8.23 5.97 7.50
N LEU A 58 -8.21 4.87 6.77
CA LEU A 58 -7.88 4.85 5.34
C LEU A 58 -9.15 4.83 4.51
N THR A 59 -9.00 5.05 3.20
CA THR A 59 -10.10 4.98 2.23
C THR A 59 -10.92 3.70 2.37
N ASP A 60 -10.24 2.54 2.42
CA ASP A 60 -10.89 1.23 2.55
C ASP A 60 -10.31 0.41 3.70
N GLY A 61 -10.26 0.98 4.90
CA GLY A 61 -9.77 0.23 6.06
C GLY A 61 -9.29 1.10 7.19
N THR A 62 -8.32 0.59 7.93
CA THR A 62 -7.64 1.30 9.02
C THR A 62 -6.17 0.94 9.02
N ALA A 63 -5.34 1.86 9.51
CA ALA A 63 -3.96 1.58 9.84
C ALA A 63 -3.69 1.84 11.32
N GLN A 64 -2.92 0.96 11.97
CA GLN A 64 -2.44 1.13 13.33
C GLN A 64 -0.92 1.19 13.33
N SER A 65 -0.35 2.18 14.01
CA SER A 65 1.10 2.28 14.14
C SER A 65 1.59 1.19 15.07
N MET A 66 2.60 0.43 14.62
CA MET A 66 3.27 -0.59 15.42
C MET A 66 4.52 -0.06 16.12
N GLY A 67 4.78 1.25 16.02
CA GLY A 67 6.06 1.85 16.40
C GLY A 67 7.09 1.77 15.26
N ASP A 68 8.21 2.45 15.43
CA ASP A 68 9.36 2.43 14.52
C ASP A 68 9.03 2.72 13.04
N GLY A 69 8.00 3.53 12.81
CA GLY A 69 7.55 3.90 11.46
C GLY A 69 6.83 2.76 10.72
N MET A 70 6.40 1.71 11.41
CA MET A 70 5.64 0.61 10.83
C MET A 70 4.14 0.78 11.04
N TRP A 71 3.37 0.37 10.06
CA TRP A 71 1.91 0.42 10.05
C TRP A 71 1.32 -0.94 9.72
N LEU A 72 0.44 -1.44 10.58
CA LEU A 72 -0.43 -2.56 10.28
C LEU A 72 -1.69 -2.02 9.61
N ILE A 73 -1.87 -2.34 8.34
CA ILE A 73 -3.05 -1.99 7.56
C ILE A 73 -4.01 -3.17 7.63
N THR A 74 -5.29 -2.87 7.86
CA THR A 74 -6.35 -3.88 7.98
C THR A 74 -7.55 -3.47 7.14
N GLN A 75 -8.01 -4.37 6.29
CA GLN A 75 -9.17 -4.20 5.41
C GLN A 75 -10.07 -5.44 5.51
N PHE A 76 -11.38 -5.24 5.37
CA PHE A 76 -12.32 -6.37 5.31
C PHE A 76 -12.65 -6.66 3.86
N ASP A 77 -12.35 -7.86 3.38
CA ASP A 77 -12.73 -8.30 2.06
C ASP A 77 -14.15 -8.88 2.10
N GLU A 78 -15.09 -8.17 1.49
CA GLU A 78 -16.50 -8.60 1.45
C GLU A 78 -16.71 -9.91 0.67
N LEU A 79 -15.85 -10.20 -0.32
CA LEU A 79 -15.98 -11.38 -1.16
C LEU A 79 -15.56 -12.65 -0.40
N SER A 80 -14.39 -12.60 0.25
CA SER A 80 -13.91 -13.71 1.07
C SER A 80 -14.51 -13.74 2.48
N ARG A 81 -15.17 -12.64 2.90
CA ARG A 81 -15.71 -12.44 4.25
C ARG A 81 -14.64 -12.55 5.34
N ASP A 82 -13.41 -12.19 4.99
CA ASP A 82 -12.23 -12.30 5.83
C ASP A 82 -11.53 -10.95 5.95
N THR A 83 -10.80 -10.79 7.04
CA THR A 83 -9.97 -9.61 7.26
C THR A 83 -8.59 -9.86 6.64
N GLN A 84 -8.16 -8.95 5.77
CA GLN A 84 -6.83 -8.92 5.19
C GLN A 84 -5.96 -7.91 5.93
N ASP A 85 -4.70 -8.25 6.12
CA ASP A 85 -3.73 -7.38 6.75
C ASP A 85 -2.37 -7.42 6.05
N VAL A 86 -1.70 -6.26 6.04
CA VAL A 86 -0.30 -6.15 5.62
C VAL A 86 0.42 -5.15 6.52
N THR A 87 1.73 -5.29 6.59
CA THR A 87 2.61 -4.29 7.21
C THR A 87 3.25 -3.43 6.12
N LEU A 88 3.22 -2.11 6.29
CA LEU A 88 4.09 -1.19 5.56
C LEU A 88 5.05 -0.51 6.53
N THR A 89 6.34 -0.56 6.23
CA THR A 89 7.33 0.29 6.89
C THR A 89 7.32 1.70 6.31
N GLY A 90 7.91 2.67 7.02
CA GLY A 90 8.13 4.01 6.48
C GLY A 90 8.95 3.96 5.18
N GLN A 91 9.93 3.06 5.09
CA GLN A 91 10.71 2.85 3.88
C GLN A 91 9.88 2.29 2.73
N ASP A 92 8.90 1.43 3.00
CA ASP A 92 7.97 0.93 1.98
C ASP A 92 7.10 2.08 1.45
N CYS A 93 6.60 2.95 2.34
CA CYS A 93 5.84 4.13 1.96
C CYS A 93 6.67 5.05 1.06
N GLU A 94 7.92 5.35 1.42
CA GLU A 94 8.83 6.13 0.58
C GLU A 94 9.08 5.46 -0.77
N THR A 95 9.29 4.14 -0.77
CA THR A 95 9.52 3.37 -2.00
C THR A 95 8.32 3.47 -2.95
N ILE A 96 7.10 3.33 -2.43
CA ILE A 96 5.86 3.48 -3.21
C ILE A 96 5.76 4.91 -3.77
N LEU A 97 5.87 5.93 -2.91
CA LEU A 97 5.64 7.32 -3.29
C LEU A 97 6.67 7.84 -4.29
N THR A 98 7.92 7.40 -4.19
CA THR A 98 8.99 7.79 -5.12
C THR A 98 8.92 7.02 -6.43
N THR A 99 8.70 5.71 -6.39
CA THR A 99 8.58 4.88 -7.60
C THR A 99 7.37 5.28 -8.44
N TYR A 100 6.28 5.63 -7.78
CA TYR A 100 5.00 5.94 -8.41
C TYR A 100 4.62 7.42 -8.23
N ALA A 101 5.59 8.33 -8.19
CA ALA A 101 5.33 9.77 -8.07
C ALA A 101 4.39 10.31 -9.16
N TYR A 102 4.43 9.72 -10.36
CA TYR A 102 3.52 10.05 -11.46
C TYR A 102 2.05 9.67 -11.18
N ALA A 103 1.79 8.84 -10.18
CA ALA A 103 0.46 8.41 -9.77
C ALA A 103 -0.20 9.38 -8.78
N ALA A 104 0.53 10.38 -8.27
CA ALA A 104 -0.02 11.41 -7.40
C ALA A 104 -1.27 12.06 -8.03
N PRO A 105 -2.26 12.49 -7.24
CA PRO A 105 -3.39 13.27 -7.76
C PRO A 105 -2.91 14.45 -8.60
N ALA A 106 -3.66 14.82 -9.64
CA ALA A 106 -3.25 15.89 -10.57
C ALA A 106 -2.97 17.23 -9.86
N ALA A 107 -3.61 17.47 -8.72
CA ALA A 107 -3.38 18.65 -7.88
C ALA A 107 -1.95 18.71 -7.31
N ASP A 108 -1.30 17.57 -7.08
CA ASP A 108 0.00 17.48 -6.42
C ASP A 108 1.18 17.39 -7.40
N ARG A 109 0.91 17.11 -8.70
CA ARG A 109 1.96 16.99 -9.73
C ARG A 109 2.59 18.32 -10.15
N LEU A 110 2.00 19.46 -9.78
CA LEU A 110 2.49 20.80 -10.12
C LEU A 110 3.50 21.36 -9.11
N ALA A 111 3.81 20.62 -8.04
CA ALA A 111 4.69 21.06 -6.96
C ALA A 111 6.06 20.34 -6.90
N ALA A 112 6.33 19.41 -7.84
CA ALA A 112 7.55 18.61 -7.90
C ALA A 112 8.46 19.01 -9.08
#